data_AF-T0YBL8-F1
#
_entry.id   AF-T0YBL8-F1
#
_cell.length_a   1.000
_cell.length_b   1.000
_cell.length_c   1.000
_cell.angle_alpha   90.00
_cell.angle_beta   90.00
_cell.angle_gamma   90.00
#
_symmetry.space_group_name_H-M   'P 1'
#
loop_
_entity.id
_entity.type
_entity.pdbx_description
1 polymer ?
#
loop_
_entity_poly.entity_id
_entity_poly.type
_entity_poly.pdbx_seq_one_letter_code
_entity_poly.pdbx_strand_id
1 'polypeptide(L)' 'MSNSVINWYKYASPATFYPLAGRLIPWFSGLSVLLIAWGLWIGLFVAPTDAQQSEGYRIIFVHVPASWLSMFIYCV' A
#
# COMPACT_ATOMS: atom_id res chain seq x y z
N MET A 1 -18.22 22.13 -24.79
CA MET A 1 -17.88 20.74 -24.40
C MET A 1 -17.12 20.82 -23.09
N SER A 2 -17.71 20.23 -22.04
CA SER A 2 -17.27 20.03 -20.65
C SER A 2 -16.55 21.18 -19.90
N ASN A 3 -17.34 21.95 -19.15
CA ASN A 3 -16.89 22.74 -17.99
C ASN A 3 -16.53 21.79 -16.84
N SER A 4 -15.24 21.50 -16.65
CA SER A 4 -14.76 20.79 -15.46
C SER A 4 -14.47 21.82 -14.36
N VAL A 5 -15.46 22.12 -13.52
CA VAL A 5 -15.46 23.17 -12.47
C VAL A 5 -14.59 22.81 -11.24
N ILE A 6 -13.57 21.96 -11.40
CA ILE A 6 -12.75 21.46 -10.29
C ILE A 6 -11.42 22.23 -10.30
N ASN A 7 -11.27 23.15 -9.35
CA ASN A 7 -10.02 23.87 -9.12
C ASN A 7 -9.04 22.99 -8.34
N TRP A 8 -8.27 22.17 -9.05
CA TRP A 8 -7.26 21.26 -8.48
C TRP A 8 -6.19 21.95 -7.65
N TYR A 9 -5.85 23.21 -7.97
CA TYR A 9 -4.88 24.00 -7.20
C TYR A 9 -5.35 24.34 -5.79
N LYS A 10 -6.64 24.20 -5.49
CA LYS A 10 -7.18 24.41 -4.13
C LYS A 10 -6.50 23.52 -3.09
N TYR A 11 -6.09 22.30 -3.45
CA TYR A 11 -5.43 21.36 -2.53
C TYR A 11 -3.89 21.42 -2.59
N ALA A 12 -3.32 22.38 -3.32
CA ALA A 12 -1.88 22.56 -3.38
C ALA A 12 -1.30 23.15 -2.08
N SER A 13 -2.12 23.83 -1.26
CA SER A 13 -1.69 24.35 0.04
C SER A 13 -1.96 23.34 1.16
N PRO A 14 -1.03 23.18 2.13
CA PRO A 14 -1.23 22.29 3.26
C PRO A 14 -2.53 22.55 4.02
N ALA A 15 -2.87 23.82 4.26
CA ALA A 15 -4.03 24.22 5.06
C ALA A 15 -5.37 23.66 4.53
N THR A 16 -5.51 23.52 3.21
CA THR A 16 -6.73 23.01 2.58
C THR A 16 -6.69 21.49 2.35
N PHE A 17 -5.49 20.91 2.23
CA PHE A 17 -5.31 19.47 2.02
C PHE A 17 -5.40 18.65 3.31
N TYR A 18 -4.84 19.12 4.43
CA TYR A 18 -4.80 18.37 5.69
C TYR A 18 -6.18 17.89 6.18
N PRO A 19 -7.25 18.71 6.15
CA PRO A 19 -8.60 18.25 6.52
C PRO A 19 -9.15 17.17 5.60
N LEU A 20 -8.83 17.23 4.30
CA LEU A 20 -9.22 16.21 3.33
C LEU A 20 -8.46 14.90 3.60
N ALA A 21 -7.14 14.99 3.76
CA ALA A 21 -6.29 13.85 4.11
C ALA A 21 -6.78 13.19 5.39
N GLY A 22 -7.07 13.96 6.44
CA GLY A 22 -7.62 13.47 7.71
C GLY A 22 -8.89 12.63 7.55
N ARG A 23 -9.81 13.03 6.65
CA ARG A 23 -11.04 12.27 6.36
C ARG A 23 -10.78 11.01 5.55
N LEU A 24 -9.76 11.02 4.69
CA LEU A 24 -9.41 9.88 3.82
C LEU A 24 -8.54 8.83 4.50
N ILE A 25 -7.76 9.21 5.52
CA ILE A 25 -6.93 8.30 6.33
C ILE A 25 -7.68 7.02 6.73
N PRO A 26 -8.83 7.06 7.42
CA PRO A 26 -9.47 5.82 7.88
C PRO A 26 -9.87 4.88 6.73
N TRP A 27 -10.28 5.43 5.59
CA TRP A 27 -10.63 4.64 4.40
C TRP A 27 -9.40 3.98 3.79
N PHE A 28 -8.30 4.73 3.61
CA PHE A 28 -7.07 4.18 3.07
C PHE A 28 -6.37 3.22 4.04
N SER A 29 -6.43 3.48 5.34
CA SER A 29 -5.95 2.54 6.36
C SER A 29 -6.75 1.24 6.34
N GLY A 30 -8.08 1.32 6.26
CA GLY A 30 -8.93 0.13 6.13
C GLY A 30 -8.61 -0.68 4.88
N LEU A 31 -8.50 0.00 3.72
CA LEU A 31 -8.13 -0.65 2.46
C LEU A 31 -6.73 -1.27 2.52
N SER A 32 -5.77 -0.59 3.14
CA SER A 32 -4.41 -1.08 3.31
C SER A 32 -4.38 -2.39 4.13
N VAL A 33 -5.07 -2.43 5.27
CA VAL A 33 -5.16 -3.64 6.11
C VAL A 33 -5.80 -4.79 5.33
N LEU A 34 -6.88 -4.53 4.59
CA LEU A 34 -7.55 -5.54 3.77
C LEU A 34 -6.62 -6.12 2.71
N LEU A 35 -5.89 -5.27 1.98
CA LEU A 35 -4.96 -5.70 0.94
C LEU A 35 -3.76 -6.46 1.52
N ILE A 36 -3.24 -6.03 2.69
CA ILE A 36 -2.17 -6.74 3.39
C ILE A 36 -2.65 -8.14 3.80
N ALA A 37 -3.83 -8.24 4.44
CA ALA A 37 -4.38 -9.53 4.84
C ALA A 37 -4.60 -10.46 3.64
N TRP A 38 -5.12 -9.93 2.54
CA TRP A 38 -5.32 -10.67 1.31
C TRP A 38 -3.99 -11.15 0.69
N GLY A 39 -2.99 -10.27 0.62
CA GLY A 39 -1.66 -10.61 0.12
C GLY A 39 -0.96 -11.66 0.97
N LEU A 40 -1.06 -11.55 2.30
CA LEU A 40 -0.52 -12.55 3.23
C LEU A 40 -1.19 -13.91 3.06
N TRP A 41 -2.51 -13.94 2.89
CA TRP A 41 -3.24 -15.17 2.61
C TRP A 41 -2.72 -15.85 1.34
N ILE A 42 -2.59 -15.10 0.26
CA ILE A 42 -2.09 -15.62 -1.02
C ILE A 42 -0.65 -16.12 -0.87
N GLY A 43 0.24 -15.31 -0.30
CA GLY A 43 1.67 -15.62 -0.21
C GLY A 43 1.98 -16.80 0.71
N LEU A 44 1.25 -16.96 1.82
CA LEU A 44 1.52 -17.99 2.82
C LEU A 44 0.73 -19.27 2.60
N PHE A 45 -0.49 -19.22 2.04
CA PHE A 45 -1.34 -20.41 1.93
C PHE A 45 -1.57 -20.85 0.49
N VAL A 46 -1.79 -19.92 -0.45
CA VAL A 46 -2.15 -20.27 -1.84
C VAL A 46 -0.92 -20.52 -2.72
N ALA A 47 0.16 -19.79 -2.49
CA ALA A 47 1.37 -19.89 -3.31
C ALA A 47 1.94 -21.32 -3.28
N PRO A 48 2.40 -21.88 -4.42
CA PRO A 48 3.04 -23.18 -4.41
C PRO A 48 4.41 -23.10 -3.73
N THR A 49 4.86 -24.22 -3.18
CA THR A 49 6.22 -24.36 -2.67
C THR A 49 7.24 -24.41 -3.80
N ASP A 50 8.42 -23.88 -3.54
CA ASP A 50 9.55 -24.01 -4.46
C ASP A 50 10.23 -25.38 -4.31
N ALA A 51 10.84 -25.89 -5.38
CA ALA A 51 11.50 -27.19 -5.39
C ALA A 51 12.77 -27.24 -4.52
N GLN A 52 13.48 -26.13 -4.34
CA GLN A 52 14.73 -26.08 -3.58
C GLN A 52 14.50 -25.65 -2.13
N GLN A 53 13.58 -24.72 -1.91
CA GLN A 53 13.35 -24.11 -0.59
C GLN A 53 12.08 -24.64 0.10
N SER A 54 11.31 -25.51 -0.55
CA SER A 54 10.07 -26.09 -0.02
C SER A 54 9.11 -25.02 0.52
N GLU A 55 8.63 -25.16 1.75
CA GLU A 55 7.76 -24.19 2.44
C GLU A 55 8.46 -22.87 2.77
N GLY A 56 9.79 -22.88 2.96
CA GLY A 56 10.57 -21.68 3.31
C GLY A 56 10.52 -20.59 2.24
N TYR A 57 10.27 -20.97 0.99
CA TYR A 57 10.08 -20.04 -0.14
C TYR A 57 8.99 -18.99 0.15
N ARG A 58 7.91 -19.37 0.84
CA ARG A 58 6.75 -18.49 1.03
C ARG A 58 7.06 -17.22 1.84
N ILE A 59 8.16 -17.21 2.59
CA ILE A 59 8.61 -16.06 3.38
C ILE A 59 8.99 -14.87 2.47
N ILE A 60 9.39 -15.10 1.21
CA ILE A 60 9.79 -14.02 0.30
C ILE A 60 8.64 -13.03 0.03
N PHE A 61 7.39 -13.50 0.06
CA PHE A 61 6.21 -12.66 -0.17
C PHE A 61 5.99 -11.63 0.95
N VAL A 62 6.62 -11.82 2.12
CA VAL A 62 6.66 -10.83 3.20
C VAL A 62 7.99 -10.07 3.17
N HIS A 63 9.10 -10.79 3.06
CA HIS A 63 10.44 -10.23 3.18
C HIS A 63 10.77 -9.19 2.09
N VAL A 64 10.55 -9.53 0.82
CA VAL A 64 10.93 -8.66 -0.32
C VAL A 64 10.20 -7.31 -0.29
N PRO A 65 8.85 -7.26 -0.19
CA PRO A 65 8.16 -5.97 -0.11
C PRO A 65 8.50 -5.19 1.18
N ALA A 66 8.72 -5.86 2.31
CA ALA A 66 9.15 -5.20 3.55
C ALA A 66 10.51 -4.52 3.39
N SER A 67 11.49 -5.19 2.77
CA SER A 67 12.80 -4.62 2.46
C SER A 67 12.67 -3.41 1.54
N TRP A 68 11.79 -3.46 0.54
CA TRP A 68 11.57 -2.35 -0.39
C TRP A 68 10.96 -1.12 0.30
N LEU A 69 9.94 -1.34 1.15
CA LEU A 69 9.37 -0.28 1.99
C LEU A 69 10.40 0.32 2.96
N SER A 70 11.26 -0.51 3.56
CA SER A 70 12.32 -0.04 4.45
C SER A 70 13.37 0.81 3.71
N MET A 71 13.70 0.48 2.46
CA MET A 71 14.62 1.27 1.65
C MET A 71 14.11 2.70 1.40
N PHE A 72 12.81 2.90 1.21
CA PHE A 72 12.24 4.25 1.07
C PHE A 72 12.47 5.14 2.29
N ILE A 73 12.50 4.56 3.50
CA ILE A 73 12.78 5.31 4.73
C ILE A 73 14.21 5.88 4.74
N TYR A 74 15.16 5.23 4.05
CA TYR A 74 16.54 5.74 3.95
C TYR A 74 16.73 6.77 2.83
N CYS A 75 15.88 6.76 1.81
CA CYS A 75 15.99 7.64 0.64
C CYS A 75 15.17 8.94 0.74
N VAL A 76 14.19 9.01 1.64
CA VAL A 76 13.32 10.17 1.90
C VAL A 76 13.77 10.90 3.15
#